data_AF-M0CVL6-F1
#
_entry.id   AF-M0CVL6-F1
#
_cell.length_a   1.000
_cell.length_b   1.000
_cell.length_c   1.000
_cell.angle_alpha   90.00
_cell.angle_beta   90.00
_cell.angle_gamma   90.00
#
_symmetry.space_group_name_H-M   'P 1'
#
loop_
_entity.id
_entity.type
_entity.pdbx_description
1 polymer ?
#
loop_
_entity_poly.entity_id
_entity_poly.type
_entity_poly.pdbx_seq_one_letter_code
_entity_poly.pdbx_strand_id
1 'polypeptide(L)' 'MAEDGVPRELRSYVENHREELAYVLKHGEDETVRGLALAVLLRGGDERDREEVKREIDSLEGKLDL' A
#
# COMPACT_ATOMS: atom_id res chain seq x y z
N MET A 1 19.56 2.62 9.77
CA MET A 1 18.55 2.18 8.78
C MET A 1 18.28 0.71 9.02
N ALA A 2 17.04 0.22 8.81
CA ALA A 2 16.79 -1.22 8.87
C ALA A 2 17.57 -1.93 7.75
N GLU A 3 17.79 -3.24 7.88
CA GLU A 3 18.63 -4.05 6.96
C GLU A 3 18.14 -4.02 5.50
N ASP A 4 16.90 -3.60 5.26
CA ASP A 4 16.25 -3.49 3.95
C ASP A 4 16.08 -2.04 3.45
N GLY A 5 16.65 -1.05 4.15
CA GLY A 5 16.53 0.37 3.77
C GLY A 5 15.17 0.99 4.04
N VAL A 6 14.25 0.27 4.68
CA VAL A 6 12.94 0.79 5.10
C VAL A 6 13.09 1.54 6.43
N PRO A 7 12.61 2.80 6.55
CA PRO A 7 12.59 3.51 7.83
C PRO A 7 11.78 2.73 8.87
N ARG A 8 12.28 2.63 10.11
CA ARG A 8 11.57 1.90 11.18
C ARG A 8 10.21 2.50 11.47
N GLU A 9 10.14 3.83 11.42
CA GLU A 9 8.94 4.62 11.62
C GLU A 9 7.85 4.26 10.60
N LEU A 10 8.25 3.99 9.36
CA LEU A 10 7.32 3.58 8.31
C LEU A 10 6.80 2.16 8.53
N ARG A 11 7.67 1.23 8.97
CA ARG A 11 7.24 -0.14 9.29
C ARG A 11 6.27 -0.14 10.46
N SER A 12 6.60 0.57 11.54
CA SER A 12 5.72 0.73 12.70
C SER A 12 4.41 1.44 12.33
N TYR A 13 4.44 2.38 11.39
CA TYR A 13 3.21 2.99 10.89
C TYR A 13 2.33 1.95 10.19
N VAL A 14 2.88 1.16 9.27
CA VAL A 14 2.10 0.12 8.58
C VAL A 14 1.56 -0.92 9.56
N GLU A 15 2.37 -1.37 10.51
CA GLU A 15 1.94 -2.34 11.54
C GLU A 15 0.76 -1.82 12.38
N ASN A 16 0.78 -0.54 12.76
CA ASN A 16 -0.27 0.06 13.61
C ASN A 16 -1.51 0.51 12.83
N HIS A 17 -1.39 0.78 11.53
CA HIS A 17 -2.44 1.37 10.69
C HIS A 17 -2.89 0.46 9.54
N ARG A 18 -2.54 -0.83 9.55
CA ARG A 18 -2.84 -1.76 8.46
C ARG A 18 -4.33 -1.81 8.10
N GLU A 19 -5.21 -1.86 9.10
CA GLU A 19 -6.67 -1.90 8.88
C GLU A 19 -7.20 -0.60 8.28
N GLU A 20 -6.67 0.55 8.69
CA GLU A 20 -7.04 1.86 8.14
C GLU A 20 -6.58 2.00 6.70
N LEU A 21 -5.36 1.56 6.39
CA LEU A 21 -4.83 1.52 5.02
C LEU A 21 -5.69 0.63 4.13
N ALA A 22 -6.06 -0.57 4.59
CA ALA A 22 -6.96 -1.47 3.87
C ALA A 22 -8.36 -0.85 3.66
N TYR A 23 -8.88 -0.14 4.66
CA TYR A 23 -10.15 0.58 4.55
C TYR A 23 -10.09 1.66 3.46
N VAL A 24 -9.02 2.46 3.44
CA VAL A 24 -8.79 3.48 2.40
C VAL A 24 -8.73 2.85 1.00
N LEU A 25 -8.03 1.72 0.84
CA LEU A 25 -7.94 1.06 -0.46
C LEU A 25 -9.29 0.56 -0.98
N LYS A 26 -10.12 0.04 -0.08
CA LYS A 26 -11.42 -0.57 -0.40
C LYS A 26 -12.57 0.43 -0.56
N HIS A 27 -12.56 1.49 0.23
CA HIS A 27 -13.69 2.43 0.34
C HIS A 27 -13.34 3.87 -0.05
N GLY A 28 -12.06 4.19 -0.24
CA GLY A 28 -11.65 5.52 -0.68
C GLY A 28 -12.12 5.80 -2.11
N GLU A 29 -12.58 7.02 -2.34
CA GLU A 29 -12.95 7.50 -3.69
C GLU A 29 -11.86 8.39 -4.30
N ASP A 30 -10.98 8.96 -3.47
CA ASP A 30 -9.86 9.78 -3.93
C ASP A 30 -8.66 8.91 -4.35
N GLU A 31 -8.32 8.99 -5.63
CA GLU A 31 -7.23 8.22 -6.24
C GLU A 31 -5.84 8.59 -5.70
N THR A 32 -5.63 9.85 -5.32
CA THR A 32 -4.35 10.32 -4.77
C THR A 32 -4.13 9.73 -3.39
N VAL A 33 -5.16 9.74 -2.54
CA VAL A 33 -5.09 9.13 -1.20
C VAL A 33 -4.90 7.62 -1.28
N ARG A 34 -5.60 6.95 -2.21
CA ARG A 34 -5.40 5.51 -2.46
C ARG A 34 -3.99 5.20 -2.96
N GLY A 35 -3.46 6.00 -3.89
CA GLY A 35 -2.09 5.88 -4.36
C GLY A 35 -1.06 6.03 -3.25
N LEU A 36 -1.27 6.98 -2.33
CA LEU A 36 -0.42 7.14 -1.15
C LEU A 36 -0.47 5.90 -0.24
N ALA A 37 -1.66 5.37 0.03
CA ALA A 37 -1.82 4.16 0.83
C ALA A 37 -1.09 2.94 0.22
N LEU A 38 -1.21 2.76 -1.10
CA LEU A 38 -0.47 1.73 -1.84
C LEU A 38 1.05 1.90 -1.70
N ALA A 39 1.57 3.13 -1.84
CA ALA A 39 3.00 3.41 -1.73
C ALA A 39 3.54 3.14 -0.31
N VAL A 40 2.74 3.46 0.72
CA VAL A 40 3.05 3.19 2.12
C VAL A 40 3.12 1.69 2.38
N LEU A 41 2.15 0.91 1.90
CA LEU A 41 2.15 -0.56 2.02
C LEU A 41 3.29 -1.22 1.25
N LEU A 42 3.57 -0.76 0.02
CA LEU A 42 4.65 -1.30 -0.81
C LEU A 42 6.02 -1.18 -0.11
N ARG A 43 6.28 -0.03 0.52
CA ARG A 43 7.58 0.29 1.11
C ARG A 43 7.69 -0.14 2.58
N GLY A 44 6.60 -0.04 3.35
CA GLY A 44 6.60 -0.30 4.79
C GLY A 44 6.05 -1.66 5.20
N GLY A 45 5.30 -2.31 4.31
CA GLY A 45 4.57 -3.54 4.59
C GLY A 45 5.39 -4.83 4.47
N ASP A 46 4.75 -5.91 4.89
CA ASP A 46 5.24 -7.26 4.71
C ASP A 46 4.96 -7.79 3.30
N GLU A 47 5.27 -9.07 3.05
CA GLU A 47 5.07 -9.66 1.73
C GLU A 47 3.59 -9.72 1.32
N ARG A 48 2.67 -9.91 2.26
CA ARG A 48 1.23 -9.96 1.97
C ARG A 48 0.73 -8.57 1.56
N ASP A 49 1.23 -7.53 2.22
CA ASP A 49 0.93 -6.14 1.85
C ASP A 49 1.43 -5.84 0.42
N ARG A 50 2.62 -6.32 0.05
CA ARG A 50 3.17 -6.17 -1.32
C ARG A 50 2.36 -6.92 -2.37
N GLU A 51 1.90 -8.13 -2.08
CA GLU A 51 1.01 -8.88 -2.97
C GLU A 51 -0.33 -8.15 -3.18
N GLU A 52 -0.86 -7.51 -2.14
CA GLU A 52 -2.08 -6.72 -2.23
C GLU A 52 -1.89 -5.49 -3.13
N VAL A 53 -0.77 -4.77 -2.97
CA VAL A 53 -0.42 -3.67 -3.87
C VAL A 53 -0.33 -4.14 -5.32
N LYS A 54 0.29 -5.30 -5.56
CA LYS A 54 0.40 -5.86 -6.91
C LYS A 54 -0.98 -6.15 -7.52
N ARG A 55 -1.87 -6.81 -6.77
CA ARG A 55 -3.25 -7.09 -7.23
C ARG A 55 -3.99 -5.81 -7.62
N GLU A 56 -3.78 -4.72 -6.90
CA GLU A 56 -4.46 -3.46 -7.22
C GLU A 56 -3.86 -2.72 -8.41
N ILE A 57 -2.56 -2.83 -8.64
CA ILE A 57 -1.95 -2.33 -9.88
C ILE A 57 -2.48 -3.10 -11.08
N ASP A 58 -2.50 -4.44 -11.02
CA ASP A 58 -3.03 -5.30 -12.08
C ASP A 58 -4.51 -4.96 -12.40
N SER A 59 -5.30 -4.66 -11.36
CA SER A 59 -6.70 -4.21 -11.46
C SER A 59 -6.85 -2.85 -12.14
N LEU A 60 -5.92 -1.93 -11.91
CA LEU A 60 -5.90 -0.61 -12.55
C LEU A 60 -5.47 -0.69 -14.01
N GLU A 61 -4.44 -1.49 -14.33
CA GLU A 61 -4.00 -1.72 -15.71
C GLU A 61 -5.14 -2.30 -16.55
N GLY A 62 -5.87 -3.30 -16.02
CA GLY A 62 -7.03 -3.87 -16.69
C GLY A 62 -8.22 -2.91 -16.87
N LYS A 63 -8.29 -1.82 -16.09
CA LYS A 63 -9.31 -0.75 -16.25
C LYS A 63 -8.87 0.34 -17.22
N LEU A 64 -7.58 0.53 -17.38
CA LEU A 64 -7.00 1.61 -18.19
C LEU A 64 -6.70 1.18 -19.63
N ASP A 65 -6.82 -0.12 -19.96
CA ASP A 65 -6.60 -0.67 -21.31
C ASP A 65 -5.28 -0.15 -21.95
N LEU A 66 -4.23 -0.03 -21.11
CA LEU A 66 -2.89 0.44 -21.48
C LEU A 66 -2.03 -0.68 -22.09
#